data_AF-A0A5K1K1Y8-F1
#
_entry.id   AF-A0A5K1K1Y8-F1
#
_cell.length_a   1.000
_cell.length_b   1.000
_cell.length_c   1.000
_cell.angle_alpha   90.00
_cell.angle_beta   90.00
_cell.angle_gamma   90.00
#
_symmetry.space_group_name_H-M   'P 1'
#
loop_
_entity.id
_entity.type
_entity.pdbx_description
1 polymer ?
#
loop_
_entity_poly.entity_id
_entity_poly.type
_entity_poly.pdbx_seq_one_letter_code
_entity_poly.pdbx_strand_id
1 'polypeptide(L)'
;HVCGVSILRSGGPLERGLRRVIQDIPIGSLLIQSEDSTGEPLLLHLMLPTCIRQRHLAARSFVFLLDAQIGMGAAAFMAIRILLDHGVRQENIIFVTFVVAAAGGVRVLRSAFPGVRIVCGALDPVLRESWALWDTVSLSQSQGAEEKESLGTGTPTAKTREEAESEGRKVWVVEPGIGQI
;
A
#
# COMPACT_ATOMS: atom_id res chain seq x y z
N HIS A 1 -24.19 -2.19 -3.22
CA HIS A 1 -23.24 -3.32 -3.04
C HIS A 1 -22.07 -2.86 -2.18
N VAL A 2 -21.37 -3.79 -1.55
CA VAL A 2 -20.17 -3.50 -0.73
C VAL A 2 -19.05 -4.39 -1.24
N CYS A 3 -17.85 -3.84 -1.38
CA CYS A 3 -16.68 -4.59 -1.85
C CYS A 3 -15.39 -4.03 -1.26
N GLY A 4 -14.34 -4.86 -1.25
CA GLY A 4 -12.99 -4.45 -0.90
C GLY A 4 -12.13 -4.24 -2.14
N VAL A 5 -11.18 -3.32 -2.09
CA VAL A 5 -10.11 -3.20 -3.08
C VAL A 5 -8.80 -3.05 -2.32
N SER A 6 -7.88 -3.98 -2.54
CA SER A 6 -6.60 -4.05 -1.83
C SER A 6 -5.48 -3.45 -2.67
N ILE A 7 -4.75 -2.48 -2.14
CA ILE A 7 -3.52 -1.99 -2.76
C ILE A 7 -2.40 -2.97 -2.41
N LEU A 8 -1.89 -3.64 -3.43
CA LEU A 8 -0.84 -4.62 -3.31
C LEU A 8 0.52 -3.91 -3.09
N ARG A 9 1.37 -4.40 -2.20
CA ARG A 9 1.28 -5.68 -1.45
C ARG A 9 0.73 -5.52 -0.02
N SER A 10 0.70 -4.30 0.50
CA SER A 10 0.44 -3.94 1.90
C SER A 10 -1.02 -4.05 2.33
N GLY A 11 -1.99 -4.07 1.42
CA GLY A 11 -3.41 -4.25 1.74
C GLY A 11 -3.81 -5.67 2.19
N GLY A 12 -2.94 -6.68 1.97
CA GLY A 12 -3.24 -8.10 2.24
C GLY A 12 -3.64 -8.45 3.69
N PRO A 13 -2.99 -7.90 4.73
CA PRO A 13 -3.41 -8.12 6.12
C PRO A 13 -4.83 -7.59 6.42
N LEU A 14 -5.16 -6.39 5.91
CA LEU A 14 -6.49 -5.79 6.06
C LEU A 14 -7.56 -6.60 5.32
N GLU A 15 -7.19 -7.16 4.17
CA GLU A 15 -8.06 -8.04 3.39
C GLU A 15 -8.55 -9.26 4.18
N ARG A 16 -7.64 -9.89 4.94
CA ARG A 16 -7.99 -11.02 5.83
C ARG A 16 -8.91 -10.58 6.96
N GLY A 17 -8.65 -9.42 7.55
CA GLY A 17 -9.53 -8.84 8.58
C GLY A 17 -10.93 -8.55 8.06
N LEU A 18 -11.03 -7.96 6.86
CA LEU A 18 -12.30 -7.60 6.24
C LEU A 18 -13.17 -8.84 5.95
N ARG A 19 -12.58 -9.91 5.40
CA ARG A 19 -13.32 -11.17 5.15
C ARG A 19 -13.83 -11.86 6.42
N ARG A 20 -13.16 -11.66 7.56
CA ARG A 20 -13.61 -12.22 8.85
C ARG A 20 -14.84 -11.49 9.39
N VAL A 21 -15.01 -10.21 9.07
CA VAL A 21 -16.16 -9.40 9.52
C VAL A 21 -17.31 -9.48 8.52
N ILE A 22 -17.01 -9.40 7.23
CA ILE A 22 -18.00 -9.46 6.15
C ILE A 22 -17.73 -10.71 5.33
N GLN A 23 -18.54 -11.75 5.57
CA GLN A 23 -18.44 -13.01 4.86
C GLN A 23 -18.70 -12.80 3.36
N ASP A 24 -17.93 -13.49 2.52
CA ASP A 24 -18.09 -13.52 1.06
C ASP A 24 -18.05 -12.13 0.36
N ILE A 25 -17.39 -11.16 0.99
CA ILE A 25 -17.18 -9.84 0.37
C ILE A 25 -16.31 -9.99 -0.90
N PRO A 26 -16.75 -9.44 -2.06
CA PRO A 26 -15.92 -9.45 -3.26
C PRO A 26 -14.74 -8.50 -3.08
N ILE A 27 -13.54 -8.99 -3.41
CA ILE A 27 -12.29 -8.23 -3.23
C ILE A 27 -11.58 -8.09 -4.57
N GLY A 28 -11.26 -6.85 -4.93
CA GLY A 28 -10.36 -6.49 -6.01
C GLY A 28 -8.95 -6.21 -5.53
N SER A 29 -8.02 -6.06 -6.46
CA SER A 29 -6.63 -5.73 -6.22
C SER A 29 -6.08 -4.71 -7.20
N LEU A 30 -5.23 -3.81 -6.71
CA LEU A 30 -4.48 -2.83 -7.47
C LEU A 30 -2.99 -3.01 -7.17
N LEU A 31 -2.14 -3.12 -8.19
CA LEU A 31 -0.69 -3.02 -8.00
C LEU A 31 -0.23 -1.68 -8.53
N ILE A 32 0.20 -0.80 -7.63
CA ILE A 32 0.72 0.52 -7.96
C ILE A 32 2.16 0.58 -7.46
N GLN A 33 3.09 0.89 -8.35
CA GLN A 33 4.51 1.03 -8.04
C GLN A 33 5.05 2.30 -8.68
N SER A 34 5.98 2.98 -8.01
CA SER A 34 6.66 4.12 -8.61
C SER A 34 7.65 3.64 -9.66
N GLU A 35 7.72 4.35 -10.79
CA GLU A 35 8.77 4.15 -11.78
C GLU A 35 10.11 4.64 -11.24
N ASP A 36 11.19 3.89 -11.47
CA ASP A 36 12.52 4.19 -10.90
C ASP A 36 13.13 5.50 -11.44
N SER A 37 12.81 5.87 -12.68
CA SER A 37 13.39 7.04 -13.36
C SER A 37 12.65 8.35 -13.03
N THR A 38 11.32 8.33 -13.04
CA THR A 38 10.47 9.52 -12.87
C THR A 38 9.91 9.65 -11.46
N GLY A 39 9.83 8.55 -10.71
CA GLY A 39 9.13 8.48 -9.44
C GLY A 39 7.60 8.48 -9.56
N GLU A 40 7.05 8.55 -10.78
CA GLU A 40 5.61 8.59 -11.01
C GLU A 40 4.96 7.25 -10.68
N PRO A 41 3.76 7.24 -10.08
CA PRO A 41 3.04 6.01 -9.82
C PRO A 41 2.55 5.37 -11.13
N LEU A 42 2.81 4.08 -11.30
CA LEU A 42 2.35 3.25 -12.42
C LEU A 42 1.39 2.18 -11.93
N LEU A 43 0.28 2.01 -12.66
CA LEU A 43 -0.67 0.92 -12.45
C LEU A 43 -0.22 -0.33 -13.24
N LEU A 44 0.31 -1.33 -12.53
CA LEU A 44 0.84 -2.56 -13.14
C LEU A 44 -0.16 -3.72 -13.15
N HIS A 45 -1.13 -3.70 -12.24
CA HIS A 45 -2.17 -4.72 -12.18
C HIS A 45 -3.49 -4.11 -11.68
N LEU A 46 -4.59 -4.48 -12.33
CA LEU A 46 -5.93 -4.04 -12.02
C LEU A 46 -6.89 -5.22 -12.08
N MET A 47 -7.50 -5.56 -10.94
CA MET A 47 -8.59 -6.51 -10.88
C MET A 47 -9.68 -5.91 -10.00
N LEU A 48 -10.83 -5.59 -10.60
CA LEU A 48 -11.95 -4.98 -9.89
C LEU A 48 -13.14 -5.94 -9.83
N PRO A 49 -13.89 -5.95 -8.72
CA PRO A 49 -15.14 -6.68 -8.62
C PRO A 49 -16.14 -6.30 -9.72
N THR A 50 -17.02 -7.25 -10.06
CA THR A 50 -18.10 -7.03 -11.03
C THR A 50 -18.97 -5.81 -10.70
N CYS A 51 -19.22 -5.56 -9.41
CA CYS A 51 -19.99 -4.41 -8.93
C CYS A 51 -19.31 -3.04 -9.13
N ILE A 52 -18.00 -2.99 -9.37
CA ILE A 52 -17.28 -1.76 -9.77
C ILE A 52 -17.13 -1.70 -11.29
N ARG A 53 -16.90 -2.84 -11.95
CA ARG A 53 -16.76 -2.90 -13.41
C ARG A 53 -18.02 -2.43 -14.16
N GLN A 54 -19.19 -2.63 -13.56
CA GLN A 54 -20.46 -2.15 -14.10
C GLN A 54 -20.79 -0.76 -13.56
N ARG A 55 -20.73 0.26 -14.42
CA ARG A 55 -20.83 1.68 -14.00
C ARG A 55 -22.13 2.04 -13.27
N HIS A 56 -23.25 1.44 -13.66
CA HIS A 56 -24.55 1.66 -13.00
C HIS A 56 -24.58 1.13 -11.56
N LEU A 57 -23.84 0.05 -11.27
CA LEU A 57 -23.66 -0.48 -9.92
C LEU A 57 -22.60 0.33 -9.15
N ALA A 58 -21.50 0.70 -9.81
CA ALA A 58 -20.39 1.43 -9.20
C ALA A 58 -20.83 2.70 -8.47
N ALA A 59 -21.75 3.46 -9.06
CA ALA A 59 -22.28 4.69 -8.46
C ALA A 59 -23.00 4.45 -7.11
N ARG A 60 -23.54 3.24 -6.87
CA ARG A 60 -24.25 2.84 -5.65
C ARG A 60 -23.46 1.85 -4.79
N SER A 61 -22.22 1.55 -5.18
CA SER A 61 -21.34 0.63 -4.46
C SER A 61 -20.51 1.37 -3.44
N PHE A 62 -20.35 0.79 -2.25
CA PHE A 62 -19.39 1.20 -1.23
C PHE A 62 -18.11 0.38 -1.40
N VAL A 63 -16.97 1.07 -1.33
CA VAL A 63 -15.65 0.47 -1.56
C VAL A 63 -14.77 0.70 -0.33
N PHE A 64 -14.32 -0.40 0.27
CA PHE A 64 -13.25 -0.38 1.26
C PHE A 64 -11.91 -0.46 0.52
N LEU A 65 -11.20 0.66 0.41
CA LEU A 65 -9.86 0.71 -0.16
C LEU A 65 -8.85 0.42 0.95
N LEU A 66 -8.06 -0.65 0.81
CA LEU A 66 -7.24 -1.22 1.87
C LEU A 66 -5.75 -1.02 1.56
N ASP A 67 -5.01 -0.42 2.49
CA ASP A 67 -3.55 -0.31 2.44
C ASP A 67 -2.97 -0.21 3.86
N ALA A 68 -1.84 -0.86 4.16
CA ALA A 68 -1.31 -0.87 5.53
C ALA A 68 -0.86 0.53 6.00
N GLN A 69 -0.29 1.34 5.10
CA GLN A 69 0.29 2.62 5.46
C GLN A 69 0.09 3.70 4.40
N ILE A 70 -0.04 4.95 4.83
CA ILE A 70 0.00 6.12 3.95
C ILE A 70 1.23 6.97 4.31
N GLY A 71 2.28 6.86 3.48
CA GLY A 71 3.46 7.74 3.51
C GLY A 71 3.19 9.04 2.72
N MET A 72 3.79 9.18 1.53
CA MET A 72 3.54 10.30 0.62
C MET A 72 2.17 10.24 -0.10
N GLY A 73 1.50 9.09 -0.06
CA GLY A 73 0.13 8.93 -0.57
C GLY A 73 -0.02 8.88 -2.10
N ALA A 74 1.07 8.76 -2.87
CA ALA A 74 0.99 8.67 -4.34
C ALA A 74 0.18 7.44 -4.82
N ALA A 75 0.42 6.26 -4.24
CA ALA A 75 -0.34 5.05 -4.55
C ALA A 75 -1.82 5.18 -4.14
N ALA A 76 -2.09 5.71 -2.95
CA ALA A 76 -3.45 5.99 -2.48
C ALA A 76 -4.17 6.98 -3.40
N PHE A 77 -3.47 8.00 -3.88
CA PHE A 77 -4.03 9.01 -4.78
C PHE A 77 -4.45 8.38 -6.11
N MET A 78 -3.55 7.60 -6.73
CA MET A 78 -3.84 6.88 -7.97
C MET A 78 -4.97 5.86 -7.77
N ALA A 79 -4.98 5.10 -6.67
CA ALA A 79 -6.04 4.13 -6.39
C ALA A 79 -7.42 4.78 -6.30
N ILE A 80 -7.54 5.91 -5.58
CA ILE A 80 -8.80 6.66 -5.50
C ILE A 80 -9.22 7.17 -6.87
N ARG A 81 -8.29 7.70 -7.67
CA ARG A 81 -8.58 8.17 -9.04
C ARG A 81 -9.15 7.05 -9.91
N ILE A 82 -8.52 5.88 -9.91
CA ILE A 82 -8.99 4.70 -10.66
C ILE A 82 -10.44 4.37 -10.28
N LEU A 83 -10.76 4.33 -8.97
CA LEU A 83 -12.12 4.02 -8.52
C LEU A 83 -13.16 5.06 -9.01
N LEU A 84 -12.80 6.34 -8.96
CA LEU A 84 -13.67 7.43 -9.44
C LEU A 84 -13.85 7.37 -10.96
N ASP A 85 -12.80 7.02 -11.71
CA ASP A 85 -12.85 6.84 -13.16
C ASP A 85 -13.78 5.68 -13.54
N HIS A 86 -13.85 4.64 -12.71
CA HIS A 86 -14.84 3.55 -12.85
C HIS A 86 -16.27 3.95 -12.43
N GLY A 87 -16.47 5.15 -11.90
CA GLY A 87 -17.78 5.71 -11.56
C GLY A 87 -18.24 5.48 -10.13
N VAL A 88 -17.33 5.04 -9.24
CA VAL A 88 -17.58 5.06 -7.80
C VAL A 88 -17.70 6.51 -7.34
N ARG A 89 -18.66 6.82 -6.46
CA ARG A 89 -18.77 8.16 -5.89
C ARG A 89 -17.78 8.37 -4.77
N GLN A 90 -17.28 9.58 -4.62
CA GLN A 90 -16.23 9.89 -3.66
C GLN A 90 -16.64 9.59 -2.21
N GLU A 91 -17.87 9.92 -1.84
CA GLU A 91 -18.49 9.66 -0.53
C GLU A 91 -18.65 8.18 -0.18
N ASN A 92 -18.63 7.31 -1.20
CA ASN A 92 -18.75 5.87 -1.05
C ASN A 92 -17.39 5.18 -0.89
N ILE A 93 -16.27 5.90 -1.03
CA ILE A 93 -14.92 5.36 -0.84
C ILE A 93 -14.51 5.55 0.62
N ILE A 94 -14.20 4.44 1.27
CA ILE A 94 -13.69 4.39 2.64
C ILE A 94 -12.27 3.81 2.56
N PHE A 95 -11.27 4.66 2.77
CA PHE A 95 -9.88 4.25 2.85
C PHE A 95 -9.59 3.74 4.26
N VAL A 96 -9.17 2.48 4.39
CA VAL A 96 -8.83 1.84 5.66
C VAL A 96 -7.34 1.56 5.70
N THR A 97 -6.68 2.02 6.75
CA THR A 97 -5.23 1.88 6.90
C THR A 97 -4.80 1.72 8.35
N PHE A 98 -3.63 1.14 8.61
CA PHE A 98 -3.13 1.03 9.99
C PHE A 98 -2.46 2.33 10.42
N VAL A 99 -1.51 2.83 9.64
CA VAL A 99 -0.65 3.95 10.03
C VAL A 99 -0.66 5.03 8.95
N VAL A 100 -0.79 6.28 9.37
CA VAL A 100 -0.75 7.43 8.47
C VAL A 100 0.29 8.43 8.96
N ALA A 101 1.16 8.86 8.04
CA ALA A 101 2.08 9.95 8.31
C ALA A 101 1.33 11.30 8.29
N ALA A 102 1.27 11.99 9.44
CA ALA A 102 0.55 13.24 9.62
C ALA A 102 1.12 14.39 8.77
N ALA A 103 2.44 14.45 8.63
CA ALA A 103 3.15 15.39 7.75
C ALA A 103 3.21 14.92 6.28
N GLY A 104 2.51 13.85 5.92
CA GLY A 104 2.60 13.18 4.62
C GLY A 104 1.40 13.38 3.70
N GLY A 105 1.12 12.35 2.91
CA GLY A 105 0.14 12.35 1.81
C GLY A 105 -1.32 12.51 2.23
N VAL A 106 -1.65 12.30 3.51
CA VAL A 106 -3.04 12.39 3.99
C VAL A 106 -3.63 13.80 3.80
N ARG A 107 -2.81 14.86 3.98
CA ARG A 107 -3.27 16.24 3.79
C ARG A 107 -3.59 16.51 2.32
N VAL A 108 -2.76 16.00 1.42
CA VAL A 108 -2.95 16.12 -0.03
C VAL A 108 -4.20 15.34 -0.45
N LEU A 109 -4.36 14.09 0.03
CA LEU A 109 -5.52 13.26 -0.24
C LEU A 109 -6.82 13.92 0.24
N ARG A 110 -6.83 14.50 1.44
CA ARG A 110 -8.01 15.19 1.99
C ARG A 110 -8.36 16.45 1.19
N SER A 111 -7.35 17.19 0.72
CA SER A 111 -7.57 18.38 -0.11
C SER A 111 -8.07 18.03 -1.51
N ALA A 112 -7.53 16.97 -2.12
CA ALA A 112 -7.90 16.55 -3.46
C ALA A 112 -9.24 15.81 -3.47
N PHE A 113 -9.52 15.02 -2.42
CA PHE A 113 -10.67 14.13 -2.34
C PHE A 113 -11.47 14.32 -1.04
N PRO A 114 -12.12 15.47 -0.84
CA PRO A 114 -12.78 15.80 0.43
C PRO A 114 -13.95 14.87 0.79
N GLY A 115 -14.57 14.21 -0.19
CA GLY A 115 -15.62 13.22 0.06
C GLY A 115 -15.12 11.85 0.52
N VAL A 116 -13.83 11.53 0.38
CA VAL A 116 -13.29 10.22 0.78
C VAL A 116 -13.14 10.19 2.28
N ARG A 117 -13.64 9.13 2.91
CA ARG A 117 -13.45 8.90 4.34
C ARG A 117 -12.19 8.09 4.57
N ILE A 118 -11.26 8.60 5.38
CA ILE A 118 -10.02 7.90 5.75
C ILE A 118 -10.15 7.45 7.20
N VAL A 119 -9.99 6.15 7.43
CA VAL A 119 -10.00 5.50 8.74
C VAL A 119 -8.62 4.92 8.99
N CYS A 120 -7.92 5.43 9.99
CA CYS A 120 -6.59 4.99 10.37
C CYS A 120 -6.57 4.47 11.81
N GLY A 121 -5.71 3.48 12.10
CA GLY A 121 -5.47 3.00 13.46
C GLY A 121 -4.57 3.93 14.28
N ALA A 122 -3.53 4.49 13.65
CA ALA A 122 -2.58 5.40 14.26
C ALA A 122 -2.20 6.53 13.29
N LEU A 123 -1.88 7.69 13.88
CA LEU A 123 -1.36 8.87 13.18
C LEU A 123 0.06 9.13 13.69
N ASP A 124 1.05 8.98 12.81
CA ASP A 124 2.46 9.19 13.17
C ASP A 124 2.90 10.61 12.76
N PRO A 125 3.50 11.39 13.67
CA PRO A 125 3.83 12.79 13.41
C PRO A 125 4.99 12.98 12.42
N VAL A 126 5.88 11.99 12.24
CA VAL A 126 7.13 12.16 11.49
C VAL A 126 7.29 11.06 10.44
N LEU A 127 7.52 11.49 9.19
CA LEU A 127 8.04 10.64 8.11
C LEU A 127 9.54 10.95 7.97
N ARG A 128 10.44 9.98 8.23
CA ARG A 128 11.88 10.18 8.05
C ARG A 128 12.38 9.47 6.79
N GLU A 129 13.25 10.16 6.06
CA GLU A 129 14.07 9.57 5.01
C GLU A 129 15.18 8.75 5.71
N SER A 130 15.27 7.45 5.41
CA SER A 130 16.28 6.57 5.98
C SER A 130 16.92 5.73 4.87
N TRP A 131 18.06 5.14 5.17
CA TRP A 131 18.74 4.23 4.26
C TRP A 131 18.25 2.80 4.49
N ALA A 132 18.19 2.00 3.44
CA ALA A 132 17.80 0.59 3.56
C ALA A 132 18.95 -0.18 4.24
N LEU A 133 18.88 -0.32 5.57
CA LEU A 133 19.91 -0.98 6.37
C LEU A 133 19.81 -2.52 6.34
N TRP A 134 18.89 -3.08 5.55
CA TRP A 134 18.75 -4.53 5.39
C TRP A 134 19.14 -4.96 3.97
N ASP A 135 19.84 -6.08 3.88
CA ASP A 135 20.09 -6.74 2.61
C ASP A 135 18.79 -7.33 2.07
N THR A 136 18.21 -6.67 1.06
CA THR A 136 17.28 -7.36 0.16
C THR A 136 18.13 -8.35 -0.62
N VAL A 137 18.12 -9.62 -0.22
CA VAL A 137 18.68 -10.72 -1.02
C VAL A 137 18.19 -10.51 -2.45
N SER A 138 19.12 -10.19 -3.34
CA SER A 138 18.84 -10.06 -4.76
C SER A 138 18.31 -11.39 -5.24
N LEU A 139 17.01 -11.47 -5.52
CA LEU A 139 16.45 -12.51 -6.38
C LEU A 139 16.92 -12.23 -7.82
N SER A 140 18.23 -12.32 -8.05
CA SER A 140 18.82 -12.44 -9.36
C SER A 140 18.83 -13.91 -9.74
N GLN A 141 17.88 -14.29 -10.61
CA GLN A 141 17.94 -15.39 -11.58
C GLN A 141 18.77 -16.63 -11.18
N SER A 142 18.11 -17.68 -10.71
CA SER A 142 18.65 -19.04 -10.81
C SER A 142 18.01 -19.75 -12.01
N GLN A 143 18.62 -19.63 -13.18
CA GLN A 143 18.61 -20.73 -14.14
C GLN A 143 19.58 -21.81 -13.62
N GLY A 144 19.09 -23.03 -13.45
CA GLY A 144 19.88 -24.26 -13.54
C GLY A 144 20.68 -24.72 -12.31
N ALA A 145 20.31 -25.93 -11.86
CA ALA A 145 21.14 -26.97 -11.24
C ALA A 145 21.36 -27.00 -9.70
N GLU A 146 20.73 -28.04 -9.14
CA GLU A 146 21.15 -28.94 -8.06
C GLU A 146 21.02 -28.52 -6.58
N GLU A 147 20.20 -29.34 -5.89
CA GLU A 147 20.01 -29.45 -4.45
C GLU A 147 21.33 -29.65 -3.69
N LYS A 148 21.48 -28.90 -2.59
CA LYS A 148 21.98 -29.43 -1.33
C LYS A 148 21.40 -28.64 -0.17
N GLU A 149 20.54 -29.28 0.60
CA GLU A 149 20.13 -28.85 1.93
C GLU A 149 21.37 -28.67 2.83
N SER A 150 21.54 -27.46 3.36
CA SER A 150 22.16 -27.30 4.68
C SER A 150 21.46 -26.14 5.39
N LEU A 151 20.85 -26.49 6.53
CA LEU A 151 20.14 -25.63 7.44
C LEU A 151 21.12 -24.63 8.07
N GLY A 152 21.17 -23.42 7.53
CA GLY A 152 21.91 -22.29 8.10
C GLY A 152 20.96 -21.25 8.67
N THR A 153 20.90 -21.14 10.00
CA THR A 153 20.28 -20.03 10.73
C THR A 153 21.07 -18.74 10.48
N GLY A 154 20.79 -18.06 9.36
CA GLY A 154 21.35 -16.75 9.05
C GLY A 154 20.56 -15.64 9.75
N THR A 155 21.08 -15.11 10.85
CA THR A 155 20.62 -13.84 11.41
C THR A 155 20.86 -12.74 10.37
N PRO A 156 19.86 -11.91 10.00
CA PRO A 156 20.09 -10.81 9.08
C PRO A 156 21.03 -9.79 9.72
N THR A 157 22.25 -9.69 9.22
CA THR A 157 23.20 -8.63 9.60
C THR A 157 22.71 -7.31 9.01
N ALA A 158 22.44 -6.34 9.87
CA ALA A 158 22.10 -4.98 9.47
C ALA A 158 23.35 -4.29 8.89
N LYS A 159 23.24 -3.72 7.70
CA LYS A 159 24.28 -2.88 7.08
C LYS A 159 24.46 -1.59 7.88
N THR A 160 25.67 -1.04 7.84
CA THR A 160 25.99 0.23 8.47
C THR A 160 25.47 1.38 7.60
N ARG A 161 25.11 2.51 8.22
CA ARG A 161 24.54 3.68 7.52
C ARG A 161 25.42 4.19 6.37
N GLU A 162 26.74 4.16 6.55
CA GLU A 162 27.72 4.60 5.54
C GLU A 162 27.72 3.72 4.27
N GLU A 163 27.48 2.42 4.44
CA GLU A 163 27.43 1.46 3.32
C GLU A 163 26.15 1.63 2.50
N ALA A 164 25.01 1.81 3.17
CA ALA A 164 23.72 2.05 2.51
C ALA A 164 23.64 3.44 1.84
N GLU A 165 24.38 4.43 2.37
CA GLU A 165 24.59 5.74 1.74
C GLU A 165 25.37 5.62 0.42
N SER A 166 26.39 4.76 0.37
CA SER A 166 27.17 4.52 -0.86
C SER A 166 26.41 3.77 -1.96
N GLU A 167 25.45 2.92 -1.58
CA GLU A 167 24.58 2.17 -2.53
C GLU A 167 23.41 3.03 -3.07
N GLY A 168 23.20 4.23 -2.54
CA GLY A 168 22.23 5.21 -3.04
C GLY A 168 20.75 4.83 -2.88
N ARG A 169 20.43 3.76 -2.13
CA ARG A 169 19.04 3.31 -1.92
C ARG A 169 18.38 4.03 -0.75
N LYS A 170 17.73 5.14 -1.09
CA LYS A 170 16.88 5.90 -0.17
C LYS A 170 15.53 5.21 0.00
N VAL A 171 15.11 5.04 1.25
CA VAL A 171 13.79 4.51 1.59
C VAL A 171 13.09 5.44 2.59
N TRP A 172 11.78 5.60 2.45
CA TRP A 172 10.99 6.31 3.44
C TRP A 172 10.60 5.33 4.53
N VAL A 173 11.15 5.51 5.73
CA VAL A 173 10.89 4.64 6.86
C VAL A 173 10.01 5.40 7.84
N VAL A 174 8.88 4.78 8.16
CA VAL A 174 8.12 5.16 9.34
C VAL A 174 8.89 4.57 10.53
N GLU A 175 9.54 5.41 11.34
CA GLU A 175 10.15 4.94 12.59
C GLU A 175 9.01 4.51 13.52
N PRO A 176 8.89 3.22 13.89
CA PRO A 176 7.88 2.80 14.86
C PRO A 176 8.30 3.36 16.21
N GLY A 177 7.73 4.51 16.54
CA GLY A 177 7.99 5.22 17.78
C GLY A 177 6.96 6.32 17.95
N ILE A 178 6.19 6.20 19.02
CA ILE A 178 5.37 7.26 19.62
C ILE A 178 3.98 7.51 18.98
N GLY A 179 3.38 6.49 18.35
CA GLY A 179 1.93 6.42 18.31
C GLY A 179 1.43 6.23 19.74
N GLN A 180 0.91 7.29 20.37
CA GLN A 180 0.24 7.15 21.67
C GLN A 180 -0.93 6.17 21.50
N ILE A 181 -0.80 5.02 22.16
CA ILE A 181 -1.91 4.18 22.58
C ILE A 181 -2.38 4.72 23.92
#